data_AF-A0A1V2YGY4-F1
#
_entry.id   AF-A0A1V2YGY4-F1
#
_cell.length_a   1.000
_cell.length_b   1.000
_cell.length_c   1.000
_cell.angle_alpha   90.00
_cell.angle_beta   90.00
_cell.angle_gamma   90.00
#
_symmetry.space_group_name_H-M   'P 1'
#
loop_
_entity.id
_entity.type
_entity.pdbx_description
1 polymer ?
#
loop_
_entity_poly.entity_id
_entity_poly.type
_entity_poly.pdbx_seq_one_letter_code
_entity_poly.pdbx_strand_id
1 'polypeptide(L)'
;MFKKLTKTEMEIMTVLWEQSEPKTFAWILEYFNTSCSKGWKHQTLSTYMTKLVSSKLLSAKSVGKTTEYTTLVSKEEYDSLEAQGMLNNFYNGSLKNFLAALNQGKKMAPSEVDDLKKWLEEQ
;
A
#
# COMPACT_ATOMS: atom_id res chain seq x y z
N MET A 1 1.80 0.53 15.16
CA MET A 1 1.31 1.70 14.42
C MET A 1 1.57 1.45 12.95
N PHE A 2 0.52 1.27 12.15
CA PHE A 2 0.67 1.10 10.70
C PHE A 2 1.21 2.40 10.11
N LYS A 3 2.29 2.33 9.33
CA LYS A 3 2.92 3.48 8.70
C LYS A 3 2.59 3.45 7.23
N LYS A 4 1.86 4.47 6.77
CA LYS A 4 1.55 4.68 5.36
C LYS A 4 2.83 4.75 4.54
N LEU A 5 2.84 4.06 3.40
CA LEU A 5 3.93 4.10 2.44
C LEU A 5 4.09 5.50 1.87
N THR A 6 5.33 5.95 1.73
CA THR A 6 5.64 7.12 0.90
C THR A 6 5.35 6.80 -0.57
N LYS A 7 5.24 7.85 -1.40
CA LYS A 7 5.01 7.69 -2.84
C LYS A 7 5.99 6.71 -3.49
N THR A 8 7.27 6.82 -3.16
CA THR A 8 8.31 5.94 -3.70
C THR A 8 8.21 4.50 -3.20
N GLU A 9 7.88 4.30 -1.91
CA GLU A 9 7.70 2.95 -1.38
C GLU A 9 6.47 2.27 -1.99
N MET A 10 5.39 3.03 -2.24
CA MET A 10 4.21 2.56 -2.95
C MET A 10 4.51 2.18 -4.41
N GLU A 11 5.30 2.99 -5.12
CA GLU A 11 5.76 2.66 -6.48
C GLU A 11 6.51 1.32 -6.49
N ILE A 12 7.39 1.08 -5.50
CA ILE A 12 8.13 -0.17 -5.38
C ILE A 12 7.20 -1.34 -5.08
N MET A 13 6.30 -1.21 -4.10
CA MET A 13 5.35 -2.27 -3.76
C MET A 13 4.42 -2.61 -4.92
N THR A 14 3.96 -1.60 -5.69
CA THR A 14 3.11 -1.80 -6.87
C THR A 14 3.78 -2.71 -7.89
N VAL A 15 5.04 -2.42 -8.23
CA VAL A 15 5.81 -3.26 -9.14
C VAL A 15 6.00 -4.67 -8.59
N LEU A 16 6.28 -4.80 -7.30
CA LEU A 16 6.51 -6.10 -6.66
C LEU A 16 5.23 -6.95 -6.54
N TRP A 17 4.06 -6.34 -6.35
CA TRP A 17 2.77 -7.05 -6.35
C TRP A 17 2.40 -7.60 -7.73
N GLU A 18 2.85 -6.95 -8.80
CA GLU A 18 2.67 -7.45 -10.17
C GLU A 18 3.58 -8.64 -10.49
N GLN A 19 4.55 -8.96 -9.63
CA GLN A 19 5.45 -10.09 -9.84
C GLN A 19 4.92 -11.35 -9.14
N SER A 20 4.87 -12.45 -9.89
CA SER A 20 4.53 -13.78 -9.37
C SER A 20 5.67 -14.45 -8.58
N GLU A 21 6.91 -14.00 -8.79
CA GLU A 21 8.11 -14.61 -8.21
C GLU A 21 8.94 -13.59 -7.42
N PRO A 22 9.70 -14.06 -6.39
CA PRO A 22 10.63 -13.22 -5.66
C PRO A 22 11.60 -12.50 -6.60
N LYS A 23 11.87 -11.22 -6.32
CA LYS A 23 12.80 -10.42 -7.13
C LYS A 23 14.07 -10.11 -6.36
N THR A 24 15.19 -10.17 -7.08
CA THR A 24 16.49 -9.84 -6.50
C THR A 24 16.66 -8.33 -6.36
N PHE A 25 17.50 -7.90 -5.42
CA PHE A 25 17.88 -6.48 -5.29
C PHE A 25 18.34 -5.87 -6.62
N ALA A 26 19.17 -6.61 -7.37
CA ALA A 26 19.73 -6.17 -8.65
C ALA A 26 18.63 -5.94 -9.69
N TRP A 27 17.69 -6.88 -9.80
CA TRP A 27 16.56 -6.75 -10.72
C TRP A 27 15.71 -5.52 -10.40
N ILE A 28 15.39 -5.30 -9.11
CA ILE A 28 14.58 -4.16 -8.69
C ILE A 28 15.30 -2.84 -9.03
N LEU A 29 16.60 -2.75 -8.76
CA LEU A 29 17.40 -1.56 -9.07
C LEU A 29 17.43 -1.27 -10.56
N GLU A 30 17.66 -2.30 -11.37
CA GLU A 30 17.68 -2.20 -12.82
C GLU A 30 16.32 -1.78 -13.37
N TYR A 31 15.22 -2.41 -12.94
CA TYR A 31 13.86 -2.07 -13.34
C TYR A 31 13.56 -0.58 -13.10
N PHE A 32 13.81 -0.07 -11.90
CA PHE A 32 13.52 1.33 -11.59
C PHE A 32 14.42 2.32 -12.33
N ASN A 33 15.66 1.95 -12.61
CA ASN A 33 16.58 2.81 -13.35
C ASN A 33 16.28 2.84 -14.85
N THR A 34 15.83 1.73 -15.41
CA THR A 34 15.56 1.59 -16.85
C THR A 34 14.13 1.95 -17.22
N SER A 35 13.13 1.37 -16.55
CA SER A 35 11.71 1.55 -16.87
C SER A 35 11.12 2.83 -16.30
N CYS A 36 11.63 3.31 -15.17
CA CYS A 36 11.12 4.50 -14.48
C CYS A 36 12.11 5.68 -14.49
N SER A 37 13.27 5.53 -15.14
CA SER A 37 14.32 6.56 -15.25
C SER A 37 14.70 7.20 -13.90
N LYS A 38 14.67 6.42 -12.81
CA LYS A 38 14.89 6.96 -11.46
C LYS A 38 16.34 7.32 -11.17
N GLY A 39 17.31 6.68 -11.83
CA GLY A 39 18.74 6.91 -11.62
C GLY A 39 19.21 6.64 -10.18
N TRP A 40 18.54 5.73 -9.46
CA TRP A 40 18.87 5.36 -8.10
C TRP A 40 20.22 4.64 -8.00
N LYS A 41 20.95 4.98 -6.95
CA LYS A 41 22.13 4.24 -6.51
C LYS A 41 21.71 3.09 -5.58
N HIS A 42 22.59 2.11 -5.41
CA HIS A 42 22.38 0.98 -4.52
C HIS A 42 21.94 1.41 -3.10
N GLN A 43 22.59 2.41 -2.50
CA GLN A 43 22.25 2.90 -1.16
C GLN A 43 20.82 3.46 -1.06
N THR A 44 20.33 4.09 -2.12
CA THR A 44 18.97 4.64 -2.20
C THR A 44 17.95 3.53 -2.12
N LEU A 45 18.04 2.53 -3.00
CA LEU A 45 17.13 1.39 -2.99
C LEU A 45 17.24 0.59 -1.68
N SER A 46 18.47 0.39 -1.17
CA SER A 46 18.70 -0.29 0.11
C SER A 46 17.96 0.36 1.27
N THR A 47 17.87 1.68 1.28
CA THR A 47 17.14 2.42 2.32
C THR A 47 15.64 2.13 2.25
N TYR A 48 15.04 2.12 1.06
CA TYR A 48 13.63 1.78 0.88
C TYR A 48 13.36 0.31 1.23
N MET A 49 14.21 -0.61 0.78
CA MET A 49 14.06 -2.04 1.07
C MET A 49 14.12 -2.31 2.57
N THR A 50 15.06 -1.69 3.29
CA THR A 50 15.17 -1.84 4.75
C THR A 50 13.91 -1.36 5.45
N LYS A 51 13.34 -0.23 5.03
CA LYS A 51 12.09 0.30 5.60
C LYS A 51 10.90 -0.64 5.34
N LEU A 52 10.74 -1.12 4.11
CA LEU A 52 9.66 -2.03 3.74
C LEU A 52 9.74 -3.37 4.47
N VAL A 53 10.95 -3.91 4.65
CA VAL A 53 11.18 -5.12 5.46
C VAL A 53 10.89 -4.87 6.93
N SER A 54 11.36 -3.75 7.49
CA SER A 54 11.08 -3.38 8.89
C SER A 54 9.58 -3.18 9.16
N SER A 55 8.83 -2.76 8.13
CA SER A 55 7.37 -2.60 8.18
C SER A 55 6.61 -3.90 7.93
N LYS A 56 7.31 -5.04 7.79
CA LYS A 56 6.76 -6.37 7.51
C LYS A 56 5.91 -6.46 6.23
N LEU A 57 6.15 -5.57 5.26
CA LEU A 57 5.50 -5.60 3.95
C LEU A 57 6.28 -6.48 2.97
N LEU A 58 7.60 -6.57 3.15
CA LEU A 58 8.49 -7.43 2.40
C LEU A 58 9.24 -8.38 3.33
N SER A 59 9.51 -9.58 2.83
CA SER A 59 10.53 -10.47 3.35
C SER A 59 11.80 -10.31 2.53
N ALA A 60 12.95 -10.41 3.18
CA ALA A 60 14.26 -10.45 2.53
C ALA A 60 14.93 -11.79 2.85
N LYS A 61 15.26 -12.57 1.83
CA LYS A 61 15.94 -13.85 1.95
C LYS A 61 17.28 -13.81 1.23
N SER A 62 18.35 -14.17 1.93
CA SER A 62 19.66 -14.34 1.29
C SER A 62 19.71 -15.68 0.56
N VAL A 63 20.00 -15.63 -0.74
CA VAL A 63 20.16 -16.79 -1.63
C VAL A 63 21.53 -16.68 -2.28
N GLY A 64 22.51 -17.40 -1.72
CA GLY A 64 23.90 -17.33 -2.15
C GLY A 64 24.52 -15.94 -1.90
N LYS A 65 24.79 -15.21 -2.99
CA LYS A 65 25.36 -13.84 -2.94
C LYS A 65 24.32 -12.75 -3.19
N THR A 66 23.06 -13.12 -3.42
CA THR A 66 21.98 -12.16 -3.74
C THR A 66 20.90 -12.20 -2.67
N THR A 67 20.23 -11.06 -2.49
CA THR A 67 19.03 -10.97 -1.65
C THR A 67 17.80 -10.95 -2.53
N GLU A 68 16.86 -11.85 -2.25
CA GLU A 68 15.54 -11.92 -2.85
C GLU A 68 14.50 -11.30 -1.94
N TYR A 69 13.54 -10.60 -2.55
CA TYR A 69 12.43 -9.95 -1.87
C TYR A 69 11.12 -10.57 -2.30
N THR A 70 10.26 -10.81 -1.31
CA THR A 70 8.90 -11.35 -1.51
C THR A 70 7.91 -10.49 -0.76
N THR A 71 6.77 -10.19 -1.38
CA THR A 71 5.66 -9.49 -0.74
C THR A 71 5.03 -10.38 0.33
N LEU A 72 4.84 -9.82 1.53
CA LEU A 72 4.21 -10.53 2.66
C LEU A 72 2.72 -10.19 2.80
N VAL A 73 2.30 -9.11 2.16
CA VAL A 73 0.95 -8.56 2.18
C VAL A 73 0.57 -8.32 0.74
N SER A 74 -0.63 -8.71 0.33
CA SER A 74 -1.21 -8.41 -0.98
C SER A 74 -1.54 -6.92 -1.10
N LYS A 75 -1.82 -6.46 -2.31
CA LYS A 75 -2.24 -5.08 -2.55
C LYS A 75 -3.56 -4.80 -1.84
N GLU A 76 -4.50 -5.73 -1.92
CA GLU A 76 -5.84 -5.63 -1.34
C GLU A 76 -5.78 -5.56 0.19
N GLU A 77 -4.93 -6.39 0.82
CA GLU A 77 -4.72 -6.34 2.26
C GLU A 77 -4.08 -5.01 2.68
N TYR A 78 -3.09 -4.52 1.94
CA TYR A 78 -2.46 -3.23 2.24
C TYR A 78 -3.46 -2.08 2.09
N ASP A 79 -4.27 -2.06 1.03
CA ASP A 79 -5.29 -1.04 0.80
C ASP A 79 -6.34 -1.03 1.93
N SER A 80 -6.74 -2.21 2.40
CA SER A 80 -7.63 -2.36 3.56
C SER A 80 -7.01 -1.83 4.85
N LEU A 81 -5.74 -2.16 5.11
CA LEU A 81 -4.98 -1.64 6.27
C LEU A 81 -4.82 -0.12 6.21
N GLU A 82 -4.56 0.44 5.02
CA GLU A 82 -4.46 1.88 4.84
C GLU A 82 -5.81 2.59 5.05
N ALA A 83 -6.89 2.04 4.51
CA ALA A 83 -8.24 2.57 4.71
C ALA A 83 -8.64 2.57 6.19
N GLN A 84 -8.38 1.46 6.90
CA GLN A 84 -8.64 1.37 8.33
C GLN A 84 -7.77 2.34 9.14
N GLY A 85 -6.50 2.48 8.78
CA GLY A 85 -5.59 3.45 9.39
C GLY A 85 -6.05 4.90 9.19
N MET A 86 -6.53 5.23 7.99
CA MET A 86 -7.09 6.55 7.67
C MET A 86 -8.36 6.82 8.48
N LEU A 87 -9.29 5.86 8.55
CA LEU A 87 -10.51 5.96 9.37
C LEU A 87 -10.17 6.21 10.85
N ASN A 88 -9.22 5.46 11.39
CA ASN A 88 -8.81 5.59 12.79
C ASN A 88 -8.13 6.94 13.07
N ASN A 89 -7.26 7.41 12.18
CA ASN A 89 -6.48 8.63 12.40
C ASN A 89 -7.28 9.93 12.20
N PHE A 90 -8.20 9.96 11.23
CA PHE A 90 -8.90 11.20 10.85
C PHE A 90 -10.37 11.23 11.28
N TYR A 91 -10.99 10.08 11.50
CA TYR A 91 -12.44 9.98 11.72
C TYR A 91 -12.81 9.20 13.00
N ASN A 92 -11.84 9.00 13.90
CA ASN A 92 -11.97 8.23 15.15
C ASN A 92 -12.56 6.83 14.92
N GLY A 93 -12.22 6.20 13.79
CA GLY A 93 -12.70 4.86 13.41
C GLY A 93 -14.17 4.82 12.97
N SER A 94 -14.84 5.98 12.83
CA SER A 94 -16.25 6.04 12.48
C SER A 94 -16.46 6.26 10.97
N LEU A 95 -16.96 5.23 10.30
CA LEU A 95 -17.41 5.32 8.90
C LEU A 95 -18.48 6.42 8.72
N LYS A 96 -19.36 6.58 9.71
CA LYS A 96 -20.37 7.65 9.72
C LYS A 96 -19.72 9.04 9.68
N ASN A 97 -18.64 9.25 10.43
CA ASN A 97 -17.95 10.53 10.45
C ASN A 97 -17.23 10.79 9.12
N PHE A 98 -16.65 9.75 8.52
CA PHE A 98 -16.08 9.83 7.18
C PHE A 98 -17.12 10.25 6.14
N LEU A 99 -18.28 9.57 6.12
CA LEU A 99 -19.38 9.88 5.20
C LEU A 99 -19.95 11.30 5.42
N ALA A 100 -20.09 11.73 6.67
CA ALA A 100 -20.52 13.08 7.00
C ALA A 100 -19.54 14.14 6.48
N ALA A 101 -18.22 13.89 6.62
CA ALA A 101 -17.19 14.78 6.09
C ALA A 101 -17.15 14.79 4.55
N LEU A 102 -17.32 13.63 3.91
CA LEU A 102 -17.35 13.49 2.45
C LEU A 102 -18.49 14.31 1.84
N ASN A 103 -19.66 14.28 2.47
CA ASN A 103 -20.80 15.09 2.02
C ASN A 103 -20.77 16.53 2.53
N GLN A 104 -19.64 17.00 3.09
CA GLN A 104 -19.49 18.35 3.67
C GLN A 104 -20.57 18.70 4.72
N GLY A 105 -21.06 17.69 5.45
CA GLY A 105 -22.16 17.85 6.41
C GLY A 105 -23.54 18.03 5.77
N LYS A 106 -23.66 17.96 4.44
CA LYS A 106 -24.96 17.93 3.75
C LYS A 106 -25.66 16.60 4.01
N LYS A 107 -26.99 16.60 4.01
CA LYS A 107 -27.76 15.35 4.00
C LYS A 107 -27.57 14.70 2.64
N MET A 108 -27.24 13.41 2.63
CA MET A 108 -27.28 12.61 1.40
C MET A 108 -28.72 12.56 0.90
N ALA A 109 -28.91 12.44 -0.41
CA ALA A 109 -30.25 12.25 -0.94
C ALA A 109 -30.82 10.92 -0.40
N PRO A 110 -32.13 10.83 -0.10
CA PRO A 110 -32.73 9.59 0.40
C PRO A 110 -32.46 8.37 -0.50
N SER A 111 -32.40 8.58 -1.82
CA SER A 111 -32.04 7.54 -2.79
C SER A 111 -30.62 7.01 -2.60
N GLU A 112 -29.63 7.89 -2.42
CA GLU A 112 -28.24 7.49 -2.19
C GLU A 112 -28.08 6.73 -0.86
N VAL A 113 -28.85 7.12 0.17
CA VAL A 113 -28.85 6.42 1.46
C VAL A 113 -29.43 5.02 1.33
N ASP A 114 -30.53 4.86 0.59
CA ASP A 114 -31.16 3.55 0.40
C ASP A 114 -30.33 2.64 -0.51
N ASP A 115 -29.67 3.18 -1.54
CA ASP A 115 -28.73 2.43 -2.37
C ASP A 115 -27.52 1.95 -1.54
N LEU A 116 -26.97 2.83 -0.69
CA LEU A 116 -25.86 2.47 0.21
C LEU A 116 -26.28 1.41 1.25
N LYS A 117 -27.50 1.50 1.80
CA LYS A 117 -28.05 0.50 2.72
C LYS A 117 -28.21 -0.85 2.06
N LYS A 118 -28.82 -0.90 0.86
CA LYS A 118 -28.98 -2.15 0.10
C LYS A 118 -27.63 -2.80 -0.18
N TRP A 119 -26.66 -2.01 -0.63
CA TRP A 119 -25.31 -2.52 -0.86
C TRP A 119 -24.70 -3.11 0.43
N LEU A 120 -24.86 -2.46 1.59
CA LEU A 120 -24.37 -2.98 2.88
C LEU A 120 -25.08 -4.27 3.34
N GLU A 121 -26.34 -4.47 2.98
CA GLU A 121 -27.10 -5.70 3.29
C GLU A 121 -26.73 -6.87 2.38
N GLU A 122 -26.14 -6.59 1.21
CA GLU A 122 -25.71 -7.57 0.20
C GLU A 122 -24.23 -7.98 0.31
N GLN A 123 -23.46 -7.34 1.20
CA GLN A 123 -22.06 -7.71 1.53
C GLN A 123 -21.99 -8.71 2.69
#